data_AF-A0A2H6FCR1-F1
#
_entry.id   AF-A0A2H6FCR1-F1
#
_cell.length_a   1.000
_cell.length_b   1.000
_cell.length_c   1.000
_cell.angle_alpha   90.00
_cell.angle_beta   90.00
_cell.angle_gamma   90.00
#
_symmetry.space_group_name_H-M   'P 1'
#
loop_
_entity.id
_entity.type
_entity.pdbx_description
1 polymer ?
#
loop_
_entity_poly.entity_id
_entity_poly.type
_entity_poly.pdbx_seq_one_letter_code
_entity_poly.pdbx_strand_id
1 'polypeptide(L)' 'MEIKCFVCGATDKERVYIPCYHDGEEKIACVRCLPMLIHGEH' A
#
# COMPACT_ATOMS: atom_id res chain seq x y z
N MET A 1 11.59 -0.28 -12.93
CA MET A 1 11.37 -0.10 -11.49
C MET A 1 10.05 -0.77 -11.17
N GLU A 2 10.04 -1.79 -10.31
CA GLU A 2 8.81 -2.54 -9.98
C GLU A 2 8.20 -1.91 -8.73
N ILE A 3 6.94 -1.44 -8.81
CA ILE A 3 6.25 -0.86 -7.66
C ILE A 3 5.59 -1.99 -6.88
N LYS A 4 5.83 -2.03 -5.56
CA LYS A 4 5.24 -3.04 -4.67
C LYS A 4 4.51 -2.38 -3.52
N CYS A 5 3.35 -2.94 -3.17
CA CYS A 5 2.63 -2.54 -1.97
C CYS A 5 3.48 -2.88 -0.73
N PHE A 6 3.74 -1.90 0.14
CA PHE A 6 4.51 -2.16 1.37
C PHE A 6 3.79 -3.09 2.36
N VAL A 7 2.46 -3.24 2.23
CA VAL A 7 1.63 -4.10 3.08
C VAL A 7 1.57 -5.54 2.57
N CYS A 8 1.21 -5.75 1.30
CA CYS A 8 0.94 -7.10 0.77
C CYS A 8 1.91 -7.58 -0.33
N GLY A 9 2.87 -6.76 -0.74
CA GLY A 9 3.86 -7.12 -1.76
C GLY A 9 3.34 -7.22 -3.21
N ALA A 10 2.03 -7.01 -3.44
CA ALA A 10 1.45 -7.00 -4.78
C ALA A 10 2.16 -6.00 -5.71
N THR A 11 2.15 -6.29 -7.02
CA THR A 11 2.83 -5.48 -8.04
C THR A 11 1.87 -4.51 -8.73
N ASP A 12 2.40 -3.51 -9.44
CA ASP A 12 1.66 -2.50 -10.20
C ASP A 12 0.87 -3.03 -11.40
N LYS A 13 1.10 -4.28 -11.80
CA LYS A 13 0.39 -4.89 -12.93
C LYS A 13 -1.05 -5.29 -12.61
N GLU A 14 -1.41 -5.38 -11.33
CA GLU A 14 -2.68 -5.97 -10.88
C GLU A 14 -3.58 -4.99 -10.12
N ARG A 15 -3.05 -3.84 -9.66
CA ARG A 15 -3.75 -2.94 -8.73
C ARG A 15 -3.42 -1.47 -8.96
N VAL A 16 -4.32 -0.60 -8.49
CA VAL A 16 -4.07 0.84 -8.37
C VAL A 16 -3.35 1.13 -7.06
N TYR A 17 -2.45 2.12 -7.08
CA TYR A 17 -1.59 2.49 -5.97
C TYR A 17 -1.75 3.95 -5.58
N ILE A 18 -1.51 4.23 -4.31
CA ILE A 18 -1.43 5.58 -3.77
C ILE A 18 -0.12 5.75 -2.98
N PRO A 19 0.53 6.92 -3.05
CA PRO A 19 1.56 7.27 -2.09
C PRO A 19 0.92 7.56 -0.73
N CYS A 20 1.62 7.20 0.34
CA CYS A 20 1.23 7.50 1.72
C CYS A 20 2.46 7.65 2.61
N TYR A 21 2.32 8.33 3.74
CA TYR A 21 3.33 8.32 4.79
C TYR A 21 2.94 7.33 5.88
N HIS A 22 3.87 6.45 6.25
CA HIS A 22 3.71 5.49 7.34
C HIS A 22 4.99 5.47 8.17
N ASP A 23 4.87 5.62 9.49
CA ASP A 23 5.99 5.75 10.43
C ASP A 23 7.01 6.83 10.03
N GLY A 24 6.52 7.94 9.46
CA GLY A 24 7.36 9.06 9.03
C GLY A 24 8.09 8.86 7.70
N GLU A 25 7.91 7.70 7.04
CA GLU A 25 8.52 7.38 5.75
C GLU A 25 7.49 7.41 4.62
N GLU A 26 7.90 7.91 3.45
CA GLU A 26 7.08 7.80 2.23
C GLU A 26 7.05 6.34 1.75
N LYS A 27 5.85 5.81 1.55
CA LYS A 27 5.57 4.44 1.11
C LYS A 27 4.54 4.45 -0.01
N ILE A 28 4.41 3.30 -0.68
CA ILE A 28 3.36 3.06 -1.68
C ILE A 28 2.49 1.88 -1.24
N ALA A 29 1.18 2.12 -1.15
CA ALA A 29 0.19 1.10 -0.83
C ALA A 29 -0.78 0.88 -1.99
N CYS A 30 -1.22 -0.36 -2.19
CA CYS A 30 -2.31 -0.64 -3.11
C CYS A 30 -3.66 -0.28 -2.46
N VAL A 31 -4.62 0.15 -3.27
CA VAL A 31 -5.97 0.54 -2.79
C VAL A 31 -6.72 -0.57 -2.06
N ARG A 32 -6.36 -1.85 -2.30
CA ARG A 32 -6.94 -2.99 -1.57
C ARG A 32 -6.43 -3.12 -0.13
N CYS A 33 -5.23 -2.64 0.17
CA CYS A 33 -4.70 -2.61 1.54
C CYS A 33 -5.08 -1.34 2.30
N LEU A 34 -5.59 -0.32 1.61
CA LEU A 34 -6.02 0.92 2.24
C LEU A 34 -7.05 0.72 3.37
N PRO A 35 -8.08 -0.15 3.26
CA PRO A 35 -9.04 -0.36 4.35
C PRO A 35 -8.38 -0.83 5.65
N MET A 36 -7.42 -1.75 5.57
CA MET A 36 -6.66 -2.25 6.71
C MET A 36 -5.82 -1.14 7.35
N LEU A 37 -5.23 -0.25 6.55
CA LEU A 37 -4.45 0.88 7.06
C LEU A 37 -5.33 1.94 7.75
N ILE A 38 -6.62 2.07 7.39
CA ILE A 38 -7.56 3.00 8.01
C ILE A 38 -8.19 2.41 9.27
N HIS A 39 -8.55 1.13 9.24
CA HIS A 39 -9.38 0.49 10.27
C HIS A 39 -8.61 -0.46 11.20
N GLY A 40 -7.34 -0.79 10.89
CA GLY A 40 -6.57 -1.85 11.55
C GLY A 40 -6.90 -3.26 11.03
N GLU A 41 -6.17 -4.26 11.50
CA GLU A 41 -6.53 -5.67 11.33
C GLU A 41 -7.66 -6.04 12.31
N HIS A 42 -8.73 -6.64 11.80
CA HIS A 42 -9.81 -7.23 12.59
C HIS A 42 -9.80 -8.75 12.39
#